data_AF-A0A961CYS7-F1
#
_entry.id   AF-A0A961CYS7-F1
#
_cell.length_a   1.000
_cell.length_b   1.000
_cell.length_c   1.000
_cell.angle_alpha   90.00
_cell.angle_beta   90.00
_cell.angle_gamma   90.00
#
_symmetry.space_group_name_H-M   'P 1'
#
loop_
_entity.id
_entity.type
_entity.pdbx_description
1 polymer ?
#
loop_
_entity_poly.entity_id
_entity_poly.type
_entity_poly.pdbx_seq_one_letter_code
_entity_poly.pdbx_strand_id
1 'polypeptide(L)'
;MSAPNRADEARHTPDPDEPLWNESYYLDWFAEDLSVGGYVRIGFYPNLGRVWYWGCLVGPDRPLVTVIDHEVPMPSSPSSLE
;
A
#
# COMPACT_ATOMS: atom_id res chain seq x y z
N MET A 1 -15.10 24.04 10.33
CA MET A 1 -14.45 22.71 10.27
C MET A 1 -13.22 22.76 11.16
N SER A 2 -13.01 21.76 12.02
CA SER A 2 -11.75 21.68 12.78
C SER A 2 -10.61 21.31 11.81
N ALA A 3 -9.39 21.74 12.12
CA ALA A 3 -8.22 21.23 11.42
C ALA A 3 -8.03 19.73 11.72
N PRO A 4 -7.51 18.93 10.78
CA PRO A 4 -7.13 17.55 11.03
C PRO A 4 -6.02 17.46 12.09
N ASN A 5 -5.97 16.35 12.82
CA ASN A 5 -4.93 16.13 13.81
C ASN A 5 -3.64 15.70 13.09
N ARG A 6 -2.51 16.34 13.41
CA ARG A 6 -1.21 15.96 12.83
C ARG A 6 -0.83 14.50 13.11
N ALA A 7 -1.34 13.91 14.20
CA ALA A 7 -1.09 12.51 14.52
C ALA A 7 -1.70 11.54 13.50
N ASP A 8 -2.74 11.96 12.76
CA ASP A 8 -3.40 11.12 11.75
C ASP A 8 -2.50 10.88 10.52
N GLU A 9 -1.46 11.70 10.34
CA GLU A 9 -0.44 11.54 9.29
C GLU A 9 0.67 10.55 9.68
N ALA A 10 0.68 10.07 10.92
CA ALA A 10 1.66 9.11 11.43
C ALA A 10 1.12 7.67 11.40
N ARG A 11 1.97 6.72 11.78
CA ARG A 11 1.57 5.31 11.93
C ARG A 11 0.53 5.17 13.05
N HIS A 12 -0.56 4.50 12.75
CA HIS A 12 -1.61 4.13 13.67
C HIS A 12 -1.20 2.90 14.47
N THR A 13 -1.63 2.86 15.73
CA THR A 13 -1.44 1.69 16.59
C THR A 13 -2.29 0.54 16.05
N PRO A 14 -1.71 -0.65 15.78
CA PRO A 14 -2.48 -1.80 15.37
C PRO A 14 -3.34 -2.34 16.52
N ASP A 15 -4.51 -2.89 16.18
CA ASP A 15 -5.26 -3.72 17.11
C ASP A 15 -4.57 -5.10 17.24
N PRO A 16 -4.05 -5.48 18.42
CA PRO A 16 -3.33 -6.75 18.58
C PRO A 16 -4.22 -7.99 18.43
N ASP A 17 -5.54 -7.86 18.62
CA ASP A 17 -6.50 -8.97 18.54
C ASP A 17 -6.98 -9.23 17.10
N GLU A 18 -6.58 -8.36 16.16
CA GLU A 18 -6.91 -8.45 14.73
C GLU A 18 -5.66 -8.81 13.90
N PRO A 19 -5.40 -10.11 13.61
CA PRO A 19 -4.15 -10.53 12.96
C PRO A 19 -3.91 -9.91 11.59
N LEU A 20 -4.99 -9.55 10.89
CA LEU A 20 -4.96 -8.94 9.57
C LEU A 20 -5.18 -7.41 9.60
N TRP A 21 -5.14 -6.79 10.78
CA TRP A 21 -5.13 -5.34 10.87
C TRP A 21 -3.98 -4.80 10.02
N ASN A 22 -4.27 -3.80 9.21
CA ASN A 22 -3.27 -3.25 8.32
C ASN A 22 -3.58 -1.80 7.92
N GLU A 23 -2.53 -1.02 7.70
CA GLU A 23 -2.63 0.24 6.94
C GLU A 23 -2.39 -0.05 5.47
N SER A 24 -3.26 0.45 4.60
CA SER A 24 -3.13 0.27 3.15
C SER A 24 -2.97 1.61 2.46
N TYR A 25 -1.96 1.71 1.62
CA TYR A 25 -1.75 2.84 0.72
C TYR A 25 -2.00 2.36 -0.71
N TYR A 26 -2.88 3.08 -1.41
CA TYR A 26 -3.26 2.80 -2.79
C TYR A 26 -2.78 3.94 -3.66
N LEU A 27 -2.09 3.60 -4.75
CA LEU A 27 -1.60 4.53 -5.74
C LEU A 27 -2.08 4.07 -7.10
N ASP A 28 -3.20 4.63 -7.54
CA ASP A 28 -3.79 4.34 -8.84
C ASP A 28 -3.32 5.37 -9.88
N TRP A 29 -3.14 4.92 -11.12
CA TRP A 29 -2.73 5.78 -12.23
C TRP A 29 -3.23 5.24 -13.57
N PHE A 30 -3.27 6.13 -14.55
CA PHE A 30 -3.60 5.81 -15.94
C PHE A 30 -2.99 6.85 -16.88
N ALA A 31 -2.71 6.42 -18.11
CA ALA A 31 -2.34 7.33 -19.20
C ALA A 31 -3.57 8.12 -19.67
N GLU A 32 -3.38 9.37 -20.11
CA GLU A 32 -4.48 10.23 -20.58
C GLU A 32 -5.25 9.62 -21.75
N ASP A 33 -4.59 8.85 -22.60
CA ASP A 33 -5.19 8.14 -23.73
C ASP A 33 -5.88 6.82 -23.35
N LEU A 34 -5.88 6.47 -22.05
CA LEU A 34 -6.48 5.28 -21.47
C LEU A 34 -5.90 3.95 -22.00
N SER A 35 -4.75 3.99 -22.68
CA SER A 35 -4.12 2.79 -23.25
C SER A 35 -3.46 1.89 -22.20
N VAL A 36 -3.14 2.45 -21.04
CA VAL A 36 -2.51 1.77 -19.91
C VAL A 36 -2.90 2.42 -18.60
N GLY A 37 -3.00 1.60 -17.56
CA GLY A 37 -3.02 2.07 -16.19
C GLY A 37 -2.46 1.04 -15.25
N GLY A 38 -2.59 1.31 -13.97
CA GLY A 38 -2.12 0.42 -12.94
C GLY A 38 -2.50 0.88 -11.56
N TYR A 39 -2.20 0.01 -10.60
CA TYR A 39 -2.24 0.37 -9.20
C TYR A 39 -1.05 -0.22 -8.48
N VAL A 40 -0.58 0.49 -7.47
CA VAL A 40 0.35 -0.03 -6.47
C VAL A 40 -0.35 -0.03 -5.14
N ARG A 41 -0.27 -1.16 -4.42
CA ARG A 41 -0.72 -1.29 -3.05
C ARG A 41 0.46 -1.60 -2.14
N ILE A 42 0.57 -0.83 -1.07
CA ILE A 42 1.44 -1.14 0.07
C ILE A 42 0.53 -1.41 1.26
N GLY A 43 0.47 -2.68 1.69
CA GLY A 43 -0.22 -3.09 2.91
C GLY A 43 0.78 -3.33 4.03
N PHE A 44 0.77 -2.49 5.06
CA PHE A 44 1.61 -2.66 6.25
C PHE A 44 0.88 -3.53 7.28
N TYR A 45 1.32 -4.77 7.47
CA TYR A 45 0.73 -5.75 8.38
C TYR A 45 1.65 -5.97 9.59
N PRO A 46 1.63 -5.08 10.60
CA PRO A 46 2.55 -5.16 11.73
C PRO A 46 2.35 -6.42 12.58
N ASN A 47 1.11 -6.89 12.73
CA ASN A 47 0.80 -8.10 13.47
C ASN A 47 1.32 -9.38 12.77
N LEU A 48 1.55 -9.32 11.46
CA LEU A 48 2.20 -10.38 10.70
C LEU A 48 3.71 -10.17 10.54
N GLY A 49 4.24 -9.00 10.95
CA GLY A 49 5.65 -8.63 10.79
C GLY A 49 6.11 -8.49 9.34
N ARG A 50 5.22 -8.10 8.41
CA ARG A 50 5.56 -7.98 6.98
C ARG A 50 4.76 -6.92 6.23
N VAL A 51 5.24 -6.57 5.06
CA VAL A 51 4.54 -5.73 4.08
C VAL A 51 4.04 -6.59 2.93
N TRP A 52 2.81 -6.34 2.50
CA TRP A 52 2.28 -6.88 1.25
C TRP A 52 2.39 -5.82 0.17
N TYR A 53 3.21 -6.08 -0.84
CA TYR A 53 3.43 -5.21 -1.97
C TYR A 53 2.80 -5.78 -3.23
N TRP A 54 1.84 -5.05 -3.80
CA TRP A 54 1.23 -5.41 -5.08
C TRP A 54 1.49 -4.29 -6.08
N GLY A 55 2.07 -4.61 -7.23
CA GLY A 55 2.16 -3.74 -8.39
C GLY A 55 1.41 -4.37 -9.55
N CYS A 56 0.49 -3.64 -10.16
CA CYS A 56 -0.33 -4.11 -11.26
C CYS A 56 -0.28 -3.15 -12.43
N LEU A 57 -0.22 -3.69 -13.64
CA LEU A 57 -0.30 -2.95 -14.89
C LEU A 57 -1.35 -3.60 -15.80
N VAL A 58 -2.25 -2.77 -16.30
CA VAL A 58 -3.45 -3.17 -17.06
C VAL A 58 -3.59 -2.37 -18.35
N GLY A 59 -4.25 -2.95 -19.35
CA GLY A 59 -4.61 -2.28 -20.61
C GLY A 59 -5.35 -3.24 -21.56
N PRO A 60 -6.13 -2.73 -22.52
CA PRO A 60 -7.03 -3.56 -23.35
C PRO A 60 -6.30 -4.56 -24.26
N ASP A 61 -5.13 -4.18 -24.79
CA ASP A 61 -4.39 -4.99 -25.78
C ASP A 61 -3.12 -5.62 -25.20
N ARG A 62 -3.14 -5.93 -23.89
CA ARG A 62 -2.00 -6.55 -23.19
C ARG A 62 -2.48 -7.53 -22.12
N PRO A 63 -1.66 -8.54 -21.79
CA PRO A 63 -1.89 -9.32 -20.59
C PRO A 63 -1.82 -8.45 -19.33
N LEU A 64 -2.57 -8.85 -18.30
CA LEU A 64 -2.35 -8.35 -16.95
C LEU A 64 -0.92 -8.70 -16.52
N VAL A 65 -0.20 -7.71 -16.01
CA VAL A 65 1.11 -7.90 -15.38
C VAL A 65 0.99 -7.58 -13.91
N THR A 66 1.44 -8.50 -13.06
CA THR A 66 1.46 -8.30 -11.61
C THR A 66 2.81 -8.66 -11.00
N VAL A 67 3.19 -7.90 -9.99
CA VAL A 67 4.22 -8.28 -9.00
C VAL A 67 3.50 -8.30 -7.66
N ILE A 68 3.35 -9.48 -7.07
CA ILE A 68 2.68 -9.67 -5.79
C ILE A 68 3.68 -10.35 -4.88
N ASP A 69 4.08 -9.65 -3.82
CA ASP A 69 4.98 -10.16 -2.80
C ASP A 69 4.39 -9.90 -1.42
N HIS A 70 4.27 -10.96 -0.61
CA HIS A 70 3.71 -10.91 0.74
C HIS A 70 4.80 -11.07 1.82
N GLU A 71 6.05 -11.23 1.42
CA GLU A 71 7.18 -11.48 2.32
C GLU A 71 8.16 -10.30 2.37
N VAL A 72 7.72 -9.10 1.92
CA VAL A 72 8.52 -7.89 2.00
C VAL A 72 8.79 -7.56 3.47
N PRO A 73 10.06 -7.40 3.89
CA PRO A 73 10.38 -7.07 5.27
C PRO A 73 9.75 -5.75 5.72
N MET A 74 9.51 -5.64 7.03
CA MET A 74 9.10 -4.38 7.63
C MET A 74 10.22 -3.33 7.49
N PRO A 75 9.89 -2.06 7.21
CA PRO A 75 10.86 -0.97 7.29
C PRO A 75 11.43 -0.89 8.71
N SER A 76 12.71 -0.53 8.81
CA SER A 76 13.40 -0.45 10.10
C SER A 76 13.03 0.81 10.88
N SER A 77 12.56 1.84 10.16
CA SER A 77 12.02 3.08 10.70
C SER A 77 10.50 3.20 10.48
N PRO A 78 9.76 3.86 11.41
CA PRO A 78 8.38 4.26 11.17
C PRO A 78 8.25 5.46 10.21
N SER A 79 9.35 6.11 9.82
CA SER A 79 9.34 7.21 8.84
C SER A 79 9.15 6.70 7.40
N SER A 80 8.49 7.51 6.58
CA SER A 80 8.19 7.21 5.17
C SER A 80 9.39 7.36 4.21
N LEU A 81 10.48 7.95 4.68
CA LEU A 81 11.77 8.04 4.00
C LEU A 81 12.82 7.56 4.99
N GLU A 82 13.52 6.50 4.64
CA GLU A 82 14.86 6.20 5.19
C GLU A 82 15.91 6.91 4.34
#